data_AF-A0A101RL09-F1
#
_entry.id   AF-A0A101RL09-F1
#
_cell.length_a   1.000
_cell.length_b   1.000
_cell.length_c   1.000
_cell.angle_alpha   90.00
_cell.angle_beta   90.00
_cell.angle_gamma   90.00
#
_symmetry.space_group_name_H-M   'P 1'
#
loop_
_entity.id
_entity.type
_entity.pdbx_description
1 polymer ?
#
loop_
_entity_poly.entity_id
_entity_poly.type
_entity_poly.pdbx_seq_one_letter_code
_entity_poly.pdbx_strand_id
1 'polypeptide(L)'
;MSSQLAGAAGRHLTAAAEHPQGLLPIRIREDVLQQTLSNGFARPAPEGLIPAQESAGQPSATDQSAAGRRHPYAGSAGGTYASAGGDVPGARRYVITHTGFLALLSDSQRRALTSAEPDGLLPSKVAWQTYAKLAKFRLVHFLDDDGNSYPDDGDTGVGRPPRRPYLTELGRSVATSATTNN
;
A
#
# COMPACT_ATOMS: atom_id res chain seq x y z
N MET A 1 -24.20 5.58 5.30
CA MET A 1 -23.57 4.90 6.44
C MET A 1 -22.07 4.88 6.22
N SER A 2 -21.33 5.77 6.89
CA SER A 2 -19.91 5.99 6.67
C SER A 2 -19.11 5.16 7.68
N SER A 3 -18.99 3.85 7.44
CA SER A 3 -18.07 3.03 8.22
C SER A 3 -16.66 3.26 7.70
N GLN A 4 -15.94 4.21 8.30
CA GLN A 4 -14.49 4.05 8.40
C GLN A 4 -14.27 2.66 8.98
N LEU A 5 -13.61 1.77 8.23
CA LEU A 5 -13.17 0.47 8.74
C LEU A 5 -12.31 0.68 9.99
N ALA A 6 -12.94 0.62 11.15
CA ALA A 6 -12.25 0.70 12.43
C ALA A 6 -11.61 -0.67 12.74
N GLY A 7 -10.43 -0.67 13.36
CA GLY A 7 -9.75 -1.89 13.80
C GLY A 7 -8.67 -2.41 12.84
N ALA A 8 -8.32 -3.69 12.97
CA ALA A 8 -7.18 -4.29 12.29
C ALA A 8 -7.33 -4.29 10.76
N ALA A 9 -8.54 -4.57 10.24
CA ALA A 9 -8.83 -4.58 8.80
C ALA A 9 -8.51 -3.22 8.15
N GLY A 10 -8.94 -2.12 8.77
CA GLY A 10 -8.67 -0.77 8.27
C GLY A 10 -7.18 -0.42 8.22
N ARG A 11 -6.39 -0.88 9.20
CA ARG A 11 -4.93 -0.66 9.21
C ARG A 11 -4.24 -1.39 8.07
N HIS A 12 -4.63 -2.65 7.82
CA HIS A 12 -4.05 -3.44 6.74
C HIS A 12 -4.46 -2.92 5.35
N LEU A 13 -5.71 -2.48 5.21
CA LEU A 13 -6.18 -1.83 3.98
C LEU A 13 -5.49 -0.49 3.75
N THR A 14 -5.26 0.30 4.80
CA THR A 14 -4.48 1.55 4.69
C THR A 14 -3.06 1.27 4.24
N ALA A 15 -2.39 0.28 4.83
CA ALA A 15 -1.05 -0.13 4.42
C ALA A 15 -1.03 -0.62 2.96
N ALA A 16 -2.07 -1.34 2.53
CA ALA A 16 -2.21 -1.78 1.14
C ALA A 16 -2.41 -0.61 0.17
N ALA A 17 -3.26 0.36 0.53
CA ALA A 17 -3.52 1.56 -0.27
C ALA A 17 -2.26 2.45 -0.44
N GLU A 18 -1.39 2.47 0.57
CA GLU A 18 -0.12 3.19 0.54
C GLU A 18 1.01 2.38 -0.17
N HIS A 19 0.81 1.07 -0.41
CA HIS A 19 1.80 0.23 -1.08
C HIS A 19 1.85 0.50 -2.60
N PRO A 20 3.05 0.55 -3.23
CA PRO A 20 3.19 0.81 -4.67
C PRO A 20 2.45 -0.18 -5.60
N GLN A 21 2.20 -1.38 -5.12
CA GLN A 21 1.46 -2.43 -5.84
C GLN A 21 0.06 -2.70 -5.28
N GLY A 22 -0.40 -1.93 -4.29
CA GLY A 22 -1.70 -2.16 -3.65
C GLY A 22 -1.75 -3.43 -2.79
N LEU A 23 -0.60 -3.96 -2.36
CA LEU A 23 -0.51 -5.28 -1.74
C LEU A 23 -0.86 -5.24 -0.26
N LEU A 24 -1.68 -6.18 0.18
CA LEU A 24 -1.94 -6.42 1.59
C LEU A 24 -0.68 -6.97 2.27
N PRO A 25 -0.41 -6.57 3.53
CA PRO A 25 0.66 -7.15 4.33
C PRO A 25 0.59 -8.69 4.40
N ILE A 26 1.74 -9.35 4.41
CA ILE A 26 1.82 -10.84 4.44
C ILE A 26 1.37 -11.40 5.80
N ARG A 27 1.50 -10.62 6.88
CA ARG A 27 1.17 -11.04 8.26
C ARG A 27 -0.17 -10.48 8.73
N ILE A 28 -1.25 -10.82 8.01
CA ILE A 28 -2.63 -10.53 8.44
C ILE A 28 -3.18 -11.77 9.13
N ARG A 29 -3.89 -11.59 10.24
CA ARG A 29 -4.60 -12.71 10.88
C ARG A 29 -5.69 -13.23 9.95
N GLU A 30 -5.86 -14.55 9.89
CA GLU A 30 -6.80 -15.21 8.97
C GLU A 30 -8.24 -14.66 9.10
N ASP A 31 -8.71 -14.39 10.32
CA ASP A 31 -10.03 -13.82 10.59
C ASP A 31 -10.23 -12.44 9.93
N VAL A 32 -9.20 -11.61 9.97
CA VAL A 32 -9.20 -10.27 9.36
C VAL A 32 -9.09 -10.36 7.84
N LEU A 33 -8.28 -11.31 7.33
CA LEU A 33 -8.16 -11.55 5.89
C LEU A 33 -9.49 -12.03 5.31
N GLN A 34 -10.12 -13.05 5.90
CA GLN A 34 -11.43 -13.55 5.48
C GLN A 34 -12.47 -12.45 5.49
N GLN A 35 -12.56 -11.65 6.57
CA GLN A 35 -13.46 -10.51 6.62
C GLN A 35 -13.20 -9.50 5.49
N THR A 36 -11.94 -9.23 5.16
CA THR A 36 -11.56 -8.29 4.10
C THR A 36 -11.97 -8.82 2.72
N LEU A 37 -11.83 -10.13 2.49
CA LEU A 37 -12.22 -10.79 1.25
C LEU A 37 -13.73 -10.91 1.10
N SER A 38 -14.46 -11.33 2.14
CA SER A 38 -15.92 -11.47 2.12
C SER A 38 -16.63 -10.15 1.86
N ASN A 39 -16.07 -9.04 2.36
CA ASN A 39 -16.60 -7.69 2.09
C ASN A 39 -16.15 -7.13 0.72
N GLY A 40 -15.34 -7.87 -0.05
CA GLY A 40 -14.86 -7.46 -1.36
C GLY A 40 -13.81 -6.34 -1.33
N PHE A 41 -13.19 -6.06 -0.18
CA PHE A 41 -12.19 -4.99 -0.04
C PHE A 41 -10.80 -5.39 -0.58
N ALA A 42 -10.54 -6.69 -0.67
CA ALA A 42 -9.33 -7.23 -1.28
C ALA A 42 -9.68 -8.40 -2.20
N ARG A 43 -8.79 -8.70 -3.14
CA ARG A 43 -8.87 -9.88 -4.01
C ARG A 43 -7.50 -10.52 -4.17
N PRO A 44 -7.42 -11.81 -4.55
CA PRO A 44 -6.15 -12.41 -4.92
C PRO A 44 -5.44 -11.58 -5.99
N ALA A 45 -4.14 -11.33 -5.81
CA ALA A 45 -3.31 -10.71 -6.83
C ALA A 45 -3.33 -11.60 -8.08
N PRO A 46 -3.50 -11.04 -9.29
CA PRO A 46 -3.40 -11.82 -10.51
C PRO A 46 -1.98 -12.40 -10.64
N GLU A 47 -1.89 -13.63 -11.13
CA GLU A 47 -0.61 -14.27 -11.45
C GLU A 47 0.15 -13.37 -12.45
N GLY A 48 1.30 -12.82 -12.03
CA GLY A 48 2.08 -11.84 -12.79
C GLY A 48 2.33 -10.51 -12.08
N LEU A 49 1.57 -10.17 -11.03
CA LEU A 49 1.87 -9.02 -10.15
C LEU A 49 2.86 -9.36 -9.02
N ILE A 50 3.31 -10.62 -8.97
CA ILE A 50 4.35 -11.11 -8.08
C ILE A 50 5.66 -10.93 -8.84
N PRO A 51 6.48 -9.89 -8.57
CA PRO A 51 7.88 -10.02 -8.92
C PRO A 51 8.36 -11.26 -8.17
N ALA A 52 8.91 -12.22 -8.92
CA ALA A 52 9.76 -13.25 -8.33
C ALA A 52 10.66 -12.50 -7.35
N GLN A 53 10.63 -12.86 -6.07
CA GLN A 53 11.73 -12.45 -5.23
C GLN A 53 12.93 -13.09 -5.90
N GLU A 54 13.68 -12.29 -6.66
CA GLU A 54 15.03 -12.61 -7.03
C GLU A 54 15.67 -12.95 -5.69
N SER A 55 15.89 -14.25 -5.48
CA SER A 55 16.63 -14.76 -4.34
C SER A 55 17.93 -13.99 -4.39
N ALA A 56 18.04 -12.96 -3.55
CA ALA A 56 19.28 -12.27 -3.31
C ALA A 56 20.27 -13.38 -3.04
N GLY A 57 21.20 -13.55 -3.99
CA GLY A 57 22.07 -14.70 -4.05
C GLY A 57 22.63 -14.98 -2.67
N GLN A 58 22.43 -16.21 -2.21
CA GLN A 58 23.15 -16.72 -1.06
C GLN A 58 24.63 -16.35 -1.27
N PRO A 59 25.29 -15.63 -0.35
CA PRO A 59 26.74 -15.65 -0.36
C PRO A 59 27.13 -17.11 -0.11
N SER A 60 27.58 -17.78 -1.17
CA SER A 60 28.15 -19.12 -1.13
C SER A 60 29.24 -19.14 -0.07
N ALA A 61 28.91 -19.71 1.08
CA ALA A 61 29.88 -20.05 2.10
C ALA A 61 30.65 -21.29 1.62
N THR A 62 31.74 -21.09 0.89
CA THR A 62 32.87 -22.02 0.85
C THR A 62 34.13 -21.26 0.44
N ASP A 63 34.89 -20.78 1.42
CA ASP A 63 36.32 -21.11 1.46
C ASP A 63 36.82 -20.98 2.92
N GLN A 64 37.17 -22.13 3.48
CA GLN A 64 37.88 -22.21 4.74
C GLN A 64 39.37 -22.06 4.43
N SER A 65 40.08 -21.17 5.13
CA SER A 65 41.31 -21.51 5.89
C SER A 65 42.12 -20.26 6.22
N ALA A 66 42.24 -19.93 7.51
CA ALA A 66 43.48 -20.15 8.24
C ALA A 66 43.47 -19.47 9.61
N ALA A 67 43.90 -20.26 10.60
CA ALA A 67 44.58 -19.84 11.83
C ALA A 67 43.74 -19.20 12.95
N GLY A 68 43.50 -20.01 13.99
CA GLY A 68 43.99 -19.59 15.31
C GLY A 68 43.05 -19.77 16.51
N ARG A 69 43.39 -20.79 17.30
CA ARG A 69 43.15 -20.94 18.75
C ARG A 69 41.79 -21.44 19.24
N ARG A 70 41.85 -22.73 19.58
CA ARG A 70 41.18 -23.43 20.67
C ARG A 70 41.02 -22.55 21.93
N HIS A 71 39.82 -22.57 22.54
CA HIS A 71 39.64 -22.90 23.96
C HIS A 71 38.21 -23.42 24.21
N PRO A 72 38.02 -24.49 25.02
CA PRO A 72 36.72 -25.08 25.33
C PRO A 72 36.15 -24.50 26.63
N TYR A 73 34.84 -24.30 26.74
CA TYR A 73 34.04 -24.66 27.93
C TYR A 73 32.55 -24.51 27.63
N ALA A 74 31.81 -25.50 28.13
CA ALA A 74 30.42 -25.81 27.84
C ALA A 74 29.42 -24.86 28.51
N GLY A 75 28.22 -24.77 27.90
CA GLY A 75 27.03 -24.19 28.51
C GLY A 75 25.84 -24.25 27.57
N SER A 76 25.14 -25.39 27.55
CA SER A 76 23.84 -25.56 26.89
C SER A 76 22.80 -24.55 27.42
N ALA A 77 22.18 -23.80 26.52
CA ALA A 77 20.79 -23.37 26.66
C ALA A 77 20.22 -23.09 25.27
N GLY A 78 19.10 -23.75 24.98
CA GLY A 78 18.50 -23.84 23.66
C GLY A 78 18.02 -22.51 23.09
N GLY A 79 17.89 -22.54 21.77
CA GLY A 79 17.40 -21.42 20.99
C GLY A 79 17.94 -21.50 19.58
N THR A 80 17.66 -22.60 18.87
CA THR A 80 17.63 -22.57 17.42
C THR A 80 16.60 -21.55 16.99
N TYR A 81 16.98 -20.28 16.85
CA TYR A 81 16.38 -19.41 15.85
C TYR A 81 16.90 -19.91 14.52
N ALA A 82 16.33 -21.05 14.09
CA ALA A 82 16.25 -21.35 12.69
C ALA A 82 15.62 -20.11 12.05
N SER A 83 16.44 -19.38 11.30
CA SER A 83 15.98 -18.54 10.21
C SER A 83 15.18 -19.44 9.28
N ALA A 84 13.92 -19.68 9.64
CA ALA A 84 12.93 -20.22 8.75
C ALA A 84 12.53 -19.09 7.81
N GLY A 85 13.40 -18.88 6.82
CA GLY A 85 12.95 -18.59 5.46
C GLY A 85 12.09 -19.75 5.01
N GLY A 86 10.88 -19.83 5.55
CA GLY A 86 9.81 -20.61 4.98
C GLY A 86 9.37 -19.85 3.74
N ASP A 87 10.02 -20.17 2.63
CA ASP A 87 9.35 -20.14 1.35
C ASP A 87 8.09 -20.98 1.54
N VAL A 88 6.94 -20.32 1.72
CA VAL A 88 5.64 -20.98 1.73
C VAL A 88 5.21 -20.97 0.27
N PRO A 89 5.42 -22.06 -0.50
CA PRO A 89 4.80 -22.18 -1.81
C PRO A 89 3.28 -22.12 -1.59
N GLY A 90 2.66 -21.01 -1.97
CA GLY A 90 1.23 -20.78 -1.83
C GLY A 90 0.78 -19.64 -0.90
N ALA A 91 1.68 -18.78 -0.41
CA ALA A 91 1.26 -17.52 0.24
C ALA A 91 0.61 -16.59 -0.78
N ARG A 92 -0.70 -16.80 -1.03
CA ARG A 92 -1.50 -16.04 -1.97
C ARG A 92 -1.41 -14.56 -1.60
N ARG A 93 -0.84 -13.73 -2.47
CA ARG A 93 -0.81 -12.29 -2.26
C ARG A 93 -2.19 -11.72 -2.58
N TYR A 94 -2.57 -10.67 -1.87
CA TYR A 94 -3.86 -10.00 -2.06
C TYR A 94 -3.62 -8.54 -2.40
N VAL A 95 -4.45 -8.00 -3.29
CA VAL A 95 -4.45 -6.59 -3.67
C VAL A 95 -5.75 -5.93 -3.21
N ILE A 96 -5.67 -4.69 -2.76
CA ILE A 96 -6.83 -3.87 -2.44
C ILE A 96 -7.67 -3.62 -3.71
N THR A 97 -9.00 -3.67 -3.58
CA THR A 97 -9.93 -3.41 -4.69
C THR A 97 -10.37 -1.94 -4.69
N HIS A 98 -11.06 -1.50 -5.75
CA HIS A 98 -11.68 -0.17 -5.75
C HIS A 98 -12.68 -0.01 -4.59
N THR A 99 -13.46 -1.05 -4.28
CA THR A 99 -14.35 -1.07 -3.11
C THR A 99 -13.56 -0.89 -1.81
N GLY A 100 -12.40 -1.55 -1.68
CA GLY A 100 -11.49 -1.37 -0.56
C GLY A 100 -10.99 0.08 -0.41
N PHE A 101 -10.59 0.73 -1.51
CA PHE A 101 -10.25 2.14 -1.50
C PHE A 101 -11.42 3.00 -1.03
N LEU A 102 -12.61 2.82 -1.62
CA LEU A 102 -13.80 3.61 -1.27
C LEU A 102 -14.21 3.46 0.20
N ALA A 103 -13.99 2.28 0.79
CA ALA A 103 -14.26 2.01 2.20
C ALA A 103 -13.26 2.69 3.16
N LEU A 104 -12.06 3.05 2.69
CA LEU A 104 -11.09 3.84 3.45
C LEU A 104 -11.35 5.35 3.37
N LEU A 105 -11.97 5.81 2.27
CA LEU A 105 -12.19 7.24 2.06
C LEU A 105 -13.32 7.77 2.96
N SER A 106 -13.14 8.99 3.46
CA SER A 106 -14.25 9.76 4.07
C SER A 106 -15.23 10.24 3.01
N ASP A 107 -16.42 10.70 3.41
CA ASP A 107 -17.39 11.27 2.48
C ASP A 107 -16.84 12.48 1.71
N SER A 108 -16.08 13.34 2.39
CA SER A 108 -15.43 14.48 1.76
C SER A 108 -14.38 14.05 0.73
N GLN A 109 -13.61 13.00 1.01
CA GLN A 109 -12.62 12.44 0.08
C GLN A 109 -13.29 11.80 -1.13
N ARG A 110 -14.37 11.03 -0.93
CA ARG A 110 -15.16 10.45 -2.02
C ARG A 110 -15.75 11.55 -2.92
N ARG A 111 -16.36 12.57 -2.32
CA ARG A 111 -16.91 13.72 -3.06
C ARG A 111 -15.84 14.45 -3.85
N ALA A 112 -14.67 14.68 -3.26
CA ALA A 112 -13.55 15.30 -3.97
C ALA A 112 -13.10 14.48 -5.18
N LEU A 113 -13.04 13.15 -5.02
CA LEU A 113 -12.65 12.22 -6.08
C LEU A 113 -13.67 12.19 -7.24
N THR A 114 -14.97 12.22 -6.94
CA THR A 114 -16.04 12.20 -7.96
C THR A 114 -16.36 13.56 -8.55
N SER A 115 -15.84 14.65 -7.98
CA SER A 115 -16.03 16.01 -8.50
C SER A 115 -14.87 16.48 -9.36
N ALA A 116 -13.94 15.59 -9.73
CA ALA A 116 -12.86 15.93 -10.63
C ALA A 116 -13.41 16.31 -12.02
N GLU A 117 -12.75 17.27 -12.65
CA GLU A 117 -13.04 17.69 -14.01
C GLU A 117 -12.71 16.57 -15.02
N PRO A 118 -13.19 16.64 -16.27
CA PRO A 118 -12.95 15.59 -17.28
C PRO A 118 -11.47 15.35 -17.59
N ASP A 119 -10.63 16.37 -17.44
CA ASP A 119 -9.17 16.28 -17.58
C ASP A 119 -8.48 15.64 -16.35
N GLY A 120 -9.24 15.38 -15.29
CA GLY A 120 -8.80 14.81 -14.02
C GLY A 120 -8.40 15.85 -12.97
N LEU A 121 -8.51 17.16 -13.25
CA LEU A 121 -8.18 18.21 -12.29
C LEU A 121 -9.18 18.20 -11.11
N LEU A 122 -8.67 18.25 -9.87
CA LEU A 122 -9.54 18.30 -8.69
C LEU A 122 -9.92 19.74 -8.30
N PRO A 123 -11.12 19.98 -7.73
CA PRO A 123 -11.62 21.33 -7.47
C PRO A 123 -10.92 22.05 -6.31
N SER A 124 -10.26 23.18 -6.56
CA SER A 124 -9.46 23.95 -5.57
C SER A 124 -10.15 24.39 -4.26
N LYS A 125 -11.46 24.17 -4.12
CA LYS A 125 -12.25 24.43 -2.90
C LYS A 125 -12.14 23.35 -1.83
N VAL A 126 -11.58 22.17 -2.15
CA VAL A 126 -11.42 21.08 -1.18
C VAL A 126 -10.24 21.36 -0.26
N ALA A 127 -10.40 21.03 1.03
CA ALA A 127 -9.35 21.19 2.02
C ALA A 127 -8.11 20.38 1.63
N TRP A 128 -6.95 21.02 1.70
CA TRP A 128 -5.65 20.47 1.31
C TRP A 128 -5.36 19.08 1.90
N GLN A 129 -5.68 18.86 3.17
CA GLN A 129 -5.48 17.59 3.87
C GLN A 129 -6.20 16.42 3.18
N THR A 130 -7.30 16.70 2.49
CA THR A 130 -8.02 15.74 1.66
C THR A 130 -7.15 15.27 0.51
N TYR A 131 -6.51 16.20 -0.21
CA TYR A 131 -5.62 15.87 -1.33
C TYR A 131 -4.35 15.19 -0.89
N ALA A 132 -3.73 15.64 0.20
CA ALA A 132 -2.56 14.98 0.76
C ALA A 132 -2.87 13.50 1.10
N LYS A 133 -4.05 13.22 1.65
CA LYS A 133 -4.43 11.82 1.95
C LYS A 133 -4.75 11.01 0.69
N LEU A 134 -5.39 11.60 -0.31
CA LEU A 134 -5.62 10.96 -1.61
C LEU A 134 -4.31 10.68 -2.36
N ALA A 135 -3.32 11.56 -2.22
CA ALA A 135 -1.98 11.39 -2.79
C ALA A 135 -1.21 10.27 -2.10
N LYS A 136 -1.32 10.14 -0.77
CA LYS A 136 -0.77 8.95 -0.04
C LYS A 136 -1.35 7.63 -0.54
N PHE A 137 -2.62 7.63 -0.96
CA PHE A 137 -3.26 6.47 -1.59
C PHE A 137 -3.03 6.38 -3.10
N ARG A 138 -2.19 7.27 -3.65
CA ARG A 138 -1.82 7.34 -5.07
C ARG A 138 -3.02 7.49 -6.01
N LEU A 139 -4.13 8.00 -5.48
CA LEU A 139 -5.32 8.37 -6.24
C LEU A 139 -5.17 9.76 -6.88
N VAL A 140 -4.29 10.57 -6.31
CA VAL A 140 -3.97 11.93 -6.76
C VAL A 140 -2.47 12.07 -6.90
N HIS A 141 -2.03 12.86 -7.87
CA HIS A 141 -0.68 13.41 -7.95
C HIS A 141 -0.75 14.92 -8.11
N PHE A 142 0.32 15.63 -7.77
CA PHE A 142 0.40 17.08 -7.96
C PHE A 142 1.31 17.37 -9.14
N LEU A 143 0.78 18.09 -10.12
CA LEU A 143 1.53 18.50 -11.31
C LEU A 143 1.92 19.97 -11.18
N ASP A 144 3.15 20.29 -11.56
CA ASP A 144 3.56 21.67 -11.83
C ASP A 144 3.04 22.14 -13.22
N ASP A 145 3.33 23.39 -13.57
CA ASP A 145 2.92 23.97 -14.85
C ASP A 145 3.59 23.28 -16.06
N ASP A 146 4.69 22.57 -15.84
CA ASP A 146 5.43 21.79 -16.84
C ASP A 146 4.91 20.33 -16.94
N GLY A 147 3.95 19.94 -16.09
CA GLY A 147 3.37 18.59 -16.05
C GLY A 147 4.19 17.56 -15.28
N ASN A 148 5.22 17.97 -14.54
CA ASN A 148 6.01 17.06 -13.72
C ASN A 148 5.26 16.67 -12.45
N SER A 149 5.28 15.37 -12.14
CA SER A 149 4.57 14.80 -11.01
C SER A 149 5.39 14.85 -9.72
N TYR A 150 4.79 15.46 -8.69
CA TYR A 150 5.33 15.53 -7.34
C TYR A 150 4.36 14.89 -6.34
N PRO A 151 4.48 13.58 -6.10
CA PRO A 151 3.53 12.86 -5.24
C PRO A 151 3.60 13.29 -3.76
N ASP A 152 4.75 13.80 -3.31
CA ASP A 152 5.06 14.11 -1.91
C ASP A 152 5.21 15.61 -1.60
N ASP A 153 5.07 16.50 -2.59
CA ASP A 153 5.21 17.97 -2.41
C ASP A 153 4.05 18.61 -1.64
N GLY A 154 3.31 17.78 -0.93
CA GLY A 154 2.10 18.14 -0.25
C GLY A 154 2.29 18.84 1.10
N ASP A 155 3.51 19.10 1.53
CA ASP A 155 3.74 19.71 2.84
C ASP A 155 4.98 20.59 2.83
N THR A 156 4.82 21.83 2.38
CA THR A 156 5.78 22.87 2.73
C THR A 156 5.45 23.51 4.08
N GLY A 157 4.28 23.23 4.67
CA GLY A 157 3.83 23.84 5.93
C GLY A 157 3.54 25.35 5.87
N VAL A 158 3.76 26.03 4.73
CA VAL A 158 3.75 27.52 4.66
C VAL A 158 2.78 28.12 3.64
N GLY A 159 1.98 27.34 2.90
CA GLY A 159 1.05 27.93 1.93
C GLY A 159 0.23 26.91 1.14
N ARG A 160 -0.69 27.43 0.29
CA ARG A 160 -1.35 26.60 -0.72
C ARG A 160 -0.28 25.86 -1.55
N PRO A 161 -0.52 24.60 -1.93
CA PRO A 161 0.38 23.87 -2.81
C PRO A 161 0.62 24.70 -4.09
N PRO A 162 1.88 24.90 -4.53
CA PRO A 162 2.15 25.56 -5.80
C PRO A 162 1.64 24.75 -6.99
N ARG A 163 1.36 23.46 -6.77
CA ARG A 163 1.06 22.46 -7.79
C ARG A 163 -0.41 22.04 -7.74
N ARG A 164 -0.97 21.75 -8.91
CA ARG A 164 -2.39 21.43 -9.07
C ARG A 164 -2.64 19.93 -8.85
N PRO A 165 -3.68 19.54 -8.10
CA PRO A 165 -4.02 18.13 -7.89
C PRO A 165 -4.75 17.53 -9.09
N TYR A 166 -4.25 16.42 -9.62
CA TYR A 166 -4.88 15.66 -10.68
C TYR A 166 -5.14 14.20 -10.25
N LEU A 167 -6.19 13.59 -10.78
CA LEU A 167 -6.46 12.17 -10.61
C LEU A 167 -5.47 11.33 -11.43
N THR A 168 -4.86 10.36 -10.77
CA THR A 168 -4.14 9.27 -11.45
C THR A 168 -5.12 8.35 -12.17
N GLU A 169 -4.63 7.46 -13.04
CA GLU A 169 -5.48 6.43 -13.68
C GLU A 169 -6.21 5.55 -12.65
N LEU A 170 -5.52 5.21 -11.55
CA LEU A 170 -6.12 4.51 -10.42
C LEU A 170 -7.20 5.37 -9.76
N GLY A 171 -6.93 6.65 -9.52
CA GLY A 171 -7.89 7.61 -8.99
C GLY A 171 -9.16 7.71 -9.84
N ARG A 172 -9.02 7.79 -11.16
CA ARG A 172 -10.14 7.79 -12.11
C ARG A 172 -10.94 6.49 -12.03
N SER A 173 -10.26 5.35 -12.04
CA SER A 173 -10.91 4.03 -11.96
C SER A 173 -11.71 3.85 -10.67
N VAL A 174 -11.18 4.33 -9.55
CA VAL A 174 -11.86 4.34 -8.24
C VAL A 174 -13.04 5.32 -8.26
N ALA A 175 -12.91 6.50 -8.88
CA ALA A 175 -13.99 7.48 -9.03
C ALA A 175 -15.16 6.95 -9.85
N THR A 176 -14.87 6.32 -10.99
CA THR A 176 -15.88 5.65 -11.82
C THR A 176 -16.61 4.58 -11.01
N SER A 177 -15.87 3.76 -10.26
CA SER A 177 -16.47 2.73 -9.40
C SER A 177 -17.36 3.32 -8.31
N ALA A 178 -17.06 4.52 -7.81
CA ALA A 178 -17.89 5.24 -6.84
C ALA A 178 -19.20 5.73 -7.45
N THR A 179 -19.17 6.16 -8.71
CA THR A 179 -20.37 6.62 -9.42
C THR A 179 -21.27 5.48 -9.89
N THR A 180 -20.72 4.30 -10.18
CA THR A 180 -21.50 3.13 -10.62
C THR A 180 -22.24 2.44 -9.47
N ASN A 181 -21.74 2.54 -8.24
CA ASN A 181 -22.32 1.89 -7.06
C ASN A 181 -23.28 2.79 -6.25
N ASN A 182 -23.67 3.95 -6.79
CA ASN A 182 -24.52 4.94 -6.12
C ASN A 182 -25.79 5.18 -6.93
#